data_AF-A0A2E0UXC2-F1
#
_entry.id   AF-A0A2E0UXC2-F1
#
_cell.length_a   1.000
_cell.length_b   1.000
_cell.length_c   1.000
_cell.angle_alpha   90.00
_cell.angle_beta   90.00
_cell.angle_gamma   90.00
#
_symmetry.space_group_name_H-M   'P 1'
#
loop_
_entity.id
_entity.type
_entity.pdbx_description
1 polymer ?
#
loop_
_entity_poly.entity_id
_entity_poly.type
_entity_poly.pdbx_seq_one_letter_code
_entity_poly.pdbx_strand_id
1 'polypeptide(L)' 'MTNKNKINNLFFEKKEETAPQGEESKPAIEIRYGSICPKCLKGIFDYDGLLNLVCPNCGFTAGGCFT' A
#
# COMPACT_ATOMS: atom_id res chain seq x y z
N MET A 1 -35.18 30.26 21.89
CA MET A 1 -35.27 30.85 20.55
C MET A 1 -34.56 29.93 19.59
N THR A 2 -35.33 29.28 18.73
CA THR A 2 -34.88 28.32 17.71
C THR A 2 -34.17 29.08 16.59
N ASN A 3 -32.95 28.68 16.20
CA ASN A 3 -32.46 29.04 14.87
C ASN A 3 -31.93 27.81 14.13
N LYS A 4 -32.64 27.54 13.03
CA LYS A 4 -32.39 26.54 12.02
C LYS A 4 -31.32 27.13 11.10
N ASN A 5 -30.22 26.43 10.87
CA ASN A 5 -29.60 26.58 9.56
C ASN A 5 -29.11 25.25 9.01
N LYS A 6 -29.69 24.95 7.85
CA LYS A 6 -29.65 23.72 7.09
C LYS A 6 -28.91 24.10 5.82
N ILE A 7 -27.69 23.62 5.60
CA ILE A 7 -27.08 23.69 4.27
C ILE A 7 -26.24 22.44 4.04
N ASN A 8 -26.59 21.76 2.96
CA ASN A 8 -26.11 20.47 2.50
C ASN A 8 -24.72 20.57 1.86
N ASN A 9 -24.00 19.45 1.85
CA ASN A 9 -23.49 18.78 0.63
C ASN A 9 -22.75 17.51 1.09
N LEU A 10 -23.20 16.32 0.71
CA LEU A 10 -22.70 15.60 -0.48
C LEU A 10 -21.17 15.68 -0.52
N PHE A 11 -20.49 14.60 -0.14
CA PHE A 11 -19.35 14.06 -0.89
C PHE A 11 -18.86 12.74 -0.27
N PHE A 12 -18.95 11.68 -1.07
CA PHE A 12 -17.96 10.60 -1.15
C PHE A 12 -17.66 9.79 0.13
N GLU A 13 -18.53 8.84 0.45
CA GLU A 13 -18.08 7.62 1.12
C GLU A 13 -17.28 6.79 0.10
N LYS A 14 -15.97 7.08 0.01
CA LYS A 14 -15.00 6.14 -0.54
C LYS A 14 -15.09 4.87 0.30
N LYS A 15 -15.63 3.80 -0.30
CA LYS A 15 -15.48 2.45 0.24
C LYS A 15 -14.00 2.10 0.26
N GLU A 16 -13.38 2.19 1.43
CA GLU A 16 -12.12 1.51 1.71
C GLU A 16 -12.47 0.09 2.15
N GLU A 17 -12.35 -0.83 1.21
CA GLU A 17 -12.47 -2.26 1.44
C GLU A 17 -11.34 -2.72 2.37
N THR A 18 -11.66 -2.73 3.66
CA THR A 18 -10.81 -3.27 4.71
C THR A 18 -10.98 -4.79 4.70
N ALA A 19 -10.01 -5.50 4.13
CA ALA A 19 -9.90 -6.94 4.29
C ALA A 19 -9.65 -7.28 5.77
N PRO A 20 -10.31 -8.31 6.32
CA PRO A 20 -10.33 -8.59 7.76
C PRO A 20 -8.93 -9.02 8.25
N GLN A 21 -8.34 -8.19 9.10
CA GLN A 21 -7.09 -8.48 9.80
C GLN A 21 -7.41 -9.06 11.17
N GLY A 22 -7.00 -10.30 11.38
CA GLY A 22 -7.28 -11.03 12.61
C GLY A 22 -6.16 -11.97 13.04
N GLU A 23 -4.88 -11.69 12.78
CA GLU A 23 -3.74 -12.44 13.36
C GLU A 23 -2.53 -11.49 13.54
N GLU A 24 -2.05 -11.38 14.78
CA GLU A 24 -0.99 -10.50 15.33
C GLU A 24 -0.10 -9.73 14.32
N SER A 25 -0.42 -8.44 14.12
CA SER A 25 0.04 -7.61 13.03
C SER A 25 1.48 -7.10 13.20
N LYS A 26 2.46 -7.84 12.65
CA LYS A 26 3.69 -7.20 12.18
C LYS A 26 3.29 -6.14 11.15
N PRO A 27 3.81 -4.90 11.22
CA PRO A 27 3.50 -3.89 10.23
C PRO A 27 3.86 -4.47 8.85
N ALA A 28 2.87 -4.58 7.97
CA ALA A 28 3.09 -4.99 6.61
C ALA A 28 4.04 -3.95 5.99
N ILE A 29 5.30 -4.34 5.79
CA ILE A 29 6.29 -3.46 5.18
C ILE A 29 5.83 -3.26 3.74
N GLU A 30 5.34 -2.06 3.46
CA GLU A 30 4.97 -1.69 2.12
C GLU A 30 6.24 -1.54 1.28
N ILE A 31 6.38 -2.41 0.28
CA ILE A 31 7.54 -2.41 -0.60
C ILE A 31 7.28 -1.45 -1.75
N ARG A 32 8.18 -0.48 -1.90
CA ARG A 32 8.10 0.60 -2.89
C ARG A 32 9.36 0.61 -3.76
N TYR A 33 9.24 1.14 -4.98
CA TYR A 33 10.39 1.43 -5.82
C TYR A 33 11.41 2.31 -5.07
N GLY A 34 12.70 2.00 -5.20
CA GLY A 34 13.76 2.74 -4.51
C GLY A 34 13.90 2.46 -3.01
N SER A 35 13.07 1.58 -2.43
CA SER A 35 13.21 1.19 -1.02
C SER A 35 14.29 0.12 -0.83
N ILE A 36 14.89 0.09 0.36
CA ILE A 36 15.88 -0.93 0.73
C ILE A 36 15.18 -2.29 0.87
N CYS A 37 15.79 -3.32 0.29
CA CYS A 37 15.28 -4.68 0.37
C CYS A 37 15.28 -5.19 1.82
N PRO A 38 14.12 -5.57 2.41
CA PRO A 38 14.05 -6.05 3.80
C PRO A 38 14.64 -7.45 3.98
N LYS A 39 14.88 -8.19 2.88
CA LYS A 39 15.49 -9.53 2.90
C LYS A 39 17.01 -9.48 3.03
N CYS A 40 17.67 -8.65 2.23
CA CYS A 40 19.13 -8.61 2.17
C CYS A 40 19.75 -7.34 2.76
N LEU A 41 18.95 -6.31 3.00
CA LEU A 41 19.36 -5.00 3.55
C LEU A 41 20.51 -4.32 2.79
N LYS A 42 20.75 -4.73 1.54
CA LYS A 42 21.84 -4.27 0.68
C LYS A 42 21.35 -3.75 -0.67
N GLY A 43 20.42 -4.48 -1.29
CA GLY A 43 19.83 -4.09 -2.57
C GLY A 43 18.70 -3.08 -2.41
N ILE A 44 18.50 -2.30 -3.46
CA ILE A 44 17.39 -1.36 -3.61
C ILE A 44 16.41 -1.97 -4.61
N PHE A 45 15.11 -1.93 -4.34
CA PHE A 45 14.11 -2.43 -5.27
C PHE A 45 14.04 -1.58 -6.54
N ASP A 46 14.04 -2.28 -7.66
CA ASP A 46 13.91 -1.73 -9.00
C ASP A 46 12.86 -2.53 -9.79
N TYR A 47 12.30 -1.97 -10.86
CA TYR A 47 11.39 -2.70 -11.72
C TYR A 47 12.15 -3.65 -12.64
N ASP A 48 11.65 -4.88 -12.80
CA ASP A 48 12.17 -5.86 -13.76
C ASP A 48 11.72 -5.61 -15.22
N GLY A 49 10.97 -4.53 -15.46
CA GLY A 49 10.32 -4.24 -16.75
C GLY A 49 8.99 -4.94 -16.97
N LEU A 50 8.58 -5.84 -16.06
CA LEU A 50 7.28 -6.53 -16.04
C LEU A 50 6.38 -6.04 -14.89
N LEU A 51 6.65 -4.83 -14.39
CA LEU A 51 5.98 -4.19 -13.25
C LEU A 51 6.17 -4.90 -11.88
N ASN A 52 7.12 -5.83 -11.78
CA ASN A 52 7.48 -6.38 -10.48
C ASN A 52 8.64 -5.58 -9.88
N LEU A 53 8.55 -5.26 -8.58
CA LEU A 53 9.69 -4.74 -7.84
C LEU A 53 10.59 -5.90 -7.48
N VAL A 54 11.82 -5.90 -7.99
CA VAL A 54 12.83 -6.92 -7.76
C VAL A 54 14.05 -6.31 -7.09
N CYS A 55 14.59 -7.00 -6.09
CA CYS A 55 15.89 -6.67 -5.54
C CYS A 55 17.00 -7.28 -6.40
N PRO A 56 17.88 -6.50 -7.06
CA PRO A 56 18.94 -7.03 -7.92
C PRO A 56 20.04 -7.76 -7.14
N ASN A 57 20.14 -7.55 -5.82
CA ASN A 57 21.16 -8.19 -4.98
C ASN A 57 20.76 -9.61 -4.51
N CYS A 58 19.48 -9.88 -4.26
CA CYS A 58 19.05 -11.18 -3.74
C CYS A 58 17.91 -11.84 -4.53
N GLY A 59 17.38 -11.18 -5.56
CA GLY A 59 16.29 -11.70 -6.39
C GLY A 59 14.92 -11.73 -5.71
N PHE A 60 14.77 -11.10 -4.54
CA PHE A 60 13.47 -11.03 -3.89
C PHE A 60 12.53 -10.12 -4.68
N THR A 61 11.34 -10.63 -5.01
CA THR A 61 10.34 -9.98 -5.85
C THR A 61 9.09 -9.66 -5.06
N ALA A 62 8.59 -8.44 -5.22
CA ALA A 62 7.29 -7.97 -4.75
C ALA A 62 6.52 -7.40 -5.95
N GLY A 63 5.42 -8.04 -6.29
CA GLY A 63 4.52 -7.60 -7.36
C GLY A 63 3.11 -7.43 -6.81
N GLY A 64 2.41 -6.38 -7.26
CA GLY A 64 0.99 -6.22 -7.01
C GLY A 64 0.16 -7.07 -7.98
N CYS A 65 -1.05 -7.44 -7.57
CA CYS A 65 -2.05 -7.91 -8.51
C CYS A 65 -2.65 -6.66 -9.18
N PHE A 66 -2.31 -6.42 -10.44
CA PHE A 66 -2.96 -5.39 -11.25
C PHE A 66 -4.21 -6.02 -11.90
N THR A 67 -5.40 -5.62 -11.45
CA THR A 67 -6.71 -6.07 -11.97
C THR A 67 -7.15 -5.25 -13.18
#